data_AF-A0A432XTT0-F1
#
_entry.id   AF-A0A432XTT0-F1
#
_cell.length_a   1.000
_cell.length_b   1.000
_cell.length_c   1.000
_cell.angle_alpha   90.00
_cell.angle_beta   90.00
_cell.angle_gamma   90.00
#
_symmetry.space_group_name_H-M   'P 1'
#
loop_
_entity.id
_entity.type
_entity.pdbx_description
1 polymer ?
#
loop_
_entity_poly.entity_id
_entity_poly.type
_entity_poly.pdbx_seq_one_letter_code
_entity_poly.pdbx_strand_id
1 'polypeptide(L)'
;MFKRVYLAFKGSRLWLAAIDSAKQRDYDESKKLLVKMESIGVHPNIEYCLLRGFIEYSTHQKQLASKFLNMAMGKLNKAKRFNQNEKLYLTAYAESILKEYDEEHEYTTLSDIDLASVSWHLKDKFPLIEHPYWKR
;
A
#
# COMPACT_ATOMS: atom_id res chain seq x y z
N MET A 1 -28.65 0.43 -10.56
CA MET A 1 -27.48 1.20 -11.04
C MET A 1 -26.97 2.20 -10.00
N PHE A 2 -27.84 3.05 -9.41
CA PHE A 2 -27.48 4.07 -8.42
C PHE A 2 -26.72 3.57 -7.18
N LYS A 3 -27.06 2.40 -6.63
CA LYS A 3 -26.38 1.83 -5.45
C LYS A 3 -24.88 1.62 -5.65
N ARG A 4 -24.44 1.17 -6.84
CA ARG A 4 -23.01 0.94 -7.13
C ARG A 4 -22.25 2.26 -7.25
N VAL A 5 -22.84 3.25 -7.92
CA VAL A 5 -22.25 4.60 -8.06
C VAL A 5 -22.15 5.27 -6.69
N TYR A 6 -23.20 5.19 -5.87
CA TYR A 6 -23.21 5.72 -4.51
C TYR A 6 -22.13 5.08 -3.62
N LEU A 7 -21.97 3.75 -3.69
CA LEU A 7 -20.93 3.05 -2.94
C LEU A 7 -19.52 3.44 -3.40
N ALA A 8 -19.30 3.58 -4.71
CA ALA A 8 -18.03 4.05 -5.24
C ALA A 8 -17.70 5.48 -4.75
N PHE A 9 -18.68 6.39 -4.76
CA PHE A 9 -18.52 7.74 -4.25
C PHE A 9 -18.21 7.75 -2.75
N LYS A 10 -19.00 7.03 -1.94
CA LYS A 10 -18.78 6.93 -0.49
C LYS A 10 -17.42 6.30 -0.17
N GLY A 11 -17.03 5.26 -0.90
CA GLY A 11 -15.73 4.61 -0.79
C GLY A 11 -14.58 5.57 -1.12
N SER A 12 -14.70 6.34 -2.20
CA SER A 12 -13.67 7.32 -2.58
C SER A 12 -13.46 8.42 -1.54
N ARG A 13 -14.54 8.90 -0.91
CA ARG A 13 -14.46 9.88 0.18
C ARG A 13 -13.74 9.33 1.41
N LEU A 14 -14.07 8.09 1.80
CA LEU A 14 -13.40 7.43 2.92
C LEU A 14 -11.92 7.16 2.62
N TRP A 15 -11.61 6.79 1.37
CA TRP A 15 -10.25 6.56 0.92
C TRP A 15 -9.38 7.82 1.03
N LEU A 16 -9.88 8.95 0.52
CA LEU A 16 -9.16 10.22 0.62
C LEU A 16 -8.95 10.63 2.08
N ALA A 17 -9.98 10.53 2.91
CA ALA A 17 -9.87 10.83 4.33
C ALA A 17 -8.84 9.92 5.03
N ALA A 18 -8.79 8.63 4.70
CA ALA A 18 -7.80 7.71 5.27
C ALA A 18 -6.36 8.09 4.87
N ILE A 19 -6.14 8.51 3.63
CA ILE A 19 -4.84 9.02 3.17
C ILE A 19 -4.46 10.27 3.95
N ASP A 20 -5.39 11.23 4.10
CA ASP A 20 -5.11 12.49 4.79
C ASP A 20 -4.78 12.26 6.27
N SER A 21 -5.54 11.40 6.96
CA SER A 21 -5.23 10.98 8.34
C SER A 21 -3.85 10.30 8.43
N ALA A 22 -3.51 9.40 7.48
CA ALA A 22 -2.21 8.75 7.47
C ALA A 22 -1.05 9.74 7.26
N LYS A 23 -1.22 10.75 6.39
CA LYS A 23 -0.24 11.83 6.18
C LYS A 23 -0.02 12.66 7.44
N GLN A 24 -1.07 12.85 8.24
CA GLN A 24 -1.00 13.53 9.54
C GLN A 24 -0.48 12.62 10.68
N ARG A 25 -0.10 11.37 10.37
CA ARG A 25 0.30 10.34 11.33
C ARG A 25 -0.80 9.92 12.31
N ASP A 26 -2.06 10.24 12.01
CA ASP A 26 -3.23 9.72 12.73
C ASP A 26 -3.59 8.34 12.18
N TYR A 27 -2.78 7.35 12.55
CA TYR A 27 -2.90 5.98 12.07
C TYR A 27 -4.14 5.27 12.62
N ASP A 28 -4.59 5.61 13.82
CA ASP A 28 -5.81 5.05 14.40
C ASP A 28 -7.07 5.51 13.66
N GLU A 29 -7.16 6.80 13.32
CA GLU A 29 -8.29 7.28 12.51
C GLU A 29 -8.23 6.73 11.09
N SER A 30 -7.05 6.72 10.47
CA SER A 30 -6.87 6.11 9.14
C SER A 30 -7.31 4.64 9.15
N LYS A 31 -6.94 3.88 10.19
CA LYS A 31 -7.39 2.50 10.41
C LYS A 31 -8.90 2.39 10.49
N LYS A 32 -9.58 3.23 11.29
CA LYS A 32 -11.05 3.24 11.43
C LYS A 32 -11.73 3.51 10.09
N LEU A 33 -11.23 4.48 9.32
CA LEU A 33 -11.76 4.83 8.00
C LEU A 33 -11.64 3.68 7.01
N LEU A 34 -10.49 3.00 6.98
CA LEU A 34 -10.26 1.83 6.14
C LEU A 34 -11.16 0.63 6.52
N VAL A 35 -11.40 0.38 7.81
CA VAL A 35 -12.38 -0.67 8.25
C VAL A 35 -13.80 -0.28 7.83
N LYS A 36 -14.15 1.00 7.92
CA LYS A 36 -15.45 1.51 7.48
C LYS A 36 -15.67 1.35 5.97
N MET A 37 -14.61 1.39 5.16
CA MET A 37 -14.69 1.08 3.74
C MET A 37 -15.06 -0.40 3.51
N GLU A 38 -14.45 -1.31 4.26
CA GLU A 38 -14.76 -2.75 4.17
C GLU A 38 -16.23 -3.02 4.56
N SER A 39 -16.73 -2.38 5.62
CA SER A 39 -18.10 -2.59 6.11
C SER A 39 -19.18 -2.10 5.14
N ILE A 40 -18.86 -1.16 4.24
CA ILE A 40 -19.78 -0.73 3.16
C ILE A 40 -19.58 -1.53 1.86
N GLY A 41 -18.73 -2.56 1.87
CA GLY A 41 -18.53 -3.47 0.74
C GLY A 41 -17.46 -3.01 -0.26
N VAL A 42 -16.55 -2.10 0.12
CA VAL A 42 -15.38 -1.81 -0.69
C VAL A 42 -14.35 -2.93 -0.50
N HIS A 43 -13.98 -3.59 -1.58
CA HIS A 43 -13.00 -4.67 -1.54
C HIS A 43 -11.56 -4.12 -1.58
N PRO A 44 -10.63 -4.64 -0.75
CA PRO A 44 -9.22 -4.27 -0.76
C PRO A 44 -8.57 -4.42 -2.15
N ASN A 45 -8.10 -3.30 -2.71
CA ASN A 45 -7.20 -3.28 -3.87
C ASN A 45 -5.74 -3.20 -3.39
N ILE A 46 -4.79 -3.10 -4.33
CA ILE A 46 -3.35 -3.13 -4.02
C ILE A 46 -2.97 -1.94 -3.12
N GLU A 47 -3.39 -0.72 -3.48
CA GLU A 47 -3.07 0.49 -2.72
C GLU A 47 -3.68 0.45 -1.33
N TYR A 48 -4.92 -0.06 -1.19
CA TYR A 48 -5.54 -0.29 0.10
C TYR A 48 -4.69 -1.24 0.95
N CYS A 49 -4.29 -2.38 0.38
CA CYS A 49 -3.50 -3.37 1.09
C CYS A 49 -2.14 -2.81 1.53
N LEU A 50 -1.46 -2.04 0.68
CA LEU A 50 -0.18 -1.39 1.01
C LEU A 50 -0.34 -0.35 2.13
N LEU A 51 -1.33 0.54 2.02
CA LEU A 51 -1.60 1.55 3.05
C LEU A 51 -2.00 0.90 4.37
N ARG A 52 -2.89 -0.11 4.32
CA ARG A 52 -3.33 -0.82 5.52
C ARG A 52 -2.18 -1.58 6.18
N GLY A 53 -1.34 -2.24 5.38
CA GLY A 53 -0.14 -2.91 5.86
C GLY A 53 0.80 -1.95 6.60
N PHE A 54 1.08 -0.79 6.01
CA PHE A 54 1.88 0.27 6.63
C PHE A 54 1.28 0.80 7.95
N ILE A 55 -0.03 1.02 8.01
CA ILE A 55 -0.72 1.48 9.22
C ILE A 55 -0.67 0.43 10.33
N GLU A 56 -0.93 -0.82 10.01
CA GLU A 56 -0.84 -1.92 10.98
C GLU A 56 0.61 -2.10 11.46
N TYR A 57 1.60 -1.91 10.57
CA TYR A 57 3.00 -1.86 10.96
C TYR A 57 3.28 -0.72 11.97
N SER A 58 2.82 0.49 11.64
CA SER A 58 3.02 1.69 12.46
C SER A 58 2.29 1.64 13.81
N THR A 59 1.32 0.74 13.96
CA THR A 59 0.57 0.50 15.21
C THR A 59 0.98 -0.82 15.89
N HIS A 60 2.13 -1.38 15.50
CA HIS A 60 2.74 -2.60 16.05
C HIS A 60 1.85 -3.86 15.94
N GLN A 61 0.96 -3.91 14.96
CA GLN A 61 0.09 -5.06 14.66
C GLN A 61 0.72 -5.97 13.60
N LYS A 62 1.86 -6.60 13.94
CA LYS A 62 2.68 -7.41 13.01
C LYS A 62 1.87 -8.38 12.15
N GLN A 63 1.02 -9.20 12.75
CA GLN A 63 0.24 -10.21 12.01
C GLN A 63 -0.68 -9.59 10.94
N LEU A 64 -1.28 -8.43 11.25
CA LEU A 64 -2.15 -7.73 10.30
C LEU A 64 -1.33 -7.03 9.22
N ALA A 65 -0.18 -6.43 9.58
CA ALA A 65 0.74 -5.85 8.63
C ALA A 65 1.18 -6.89 7.59
N SER A 66 1.71 -8.04 8.04
CA SER A 66 2.13 -9.13 7.16
C SER A 66 0.99 -9.65 6.28
N LYS A 67 -0.20 -9.84 6.85
CA LYS A 67 -1.38 -10.27 6.09
C LYS A 67 -1.71 -9.34 4.93
N PHE A 68 -1.75 -8.03 5.18
CA PHE A 68 -2.14 -7.06 4.15
C PHE A 68 -1.03 -6.83 3.12
N LEU A 69 0.24 -6.78 3.53
CA LEU A 69 1.37 -6.63 2.62
C LEU A 69 1.51 -7.84 1.69
N ASN A 70 1.41 -9.07 2.22
CA ASN A 70 1.39 -10.29 1.41
C ASN A 70 0.20 -10.34 0.45
N MET A 71 -0.97 -9.85 0.88
CA MET A 71 -2.14 -9.72 0.01
C MET A 71 -1.89 -8.71 -1.13
N ALA A 72 -1.19 -7.61 -0.87
CA ALA A 72 -0.83 -6.64 -1.89
C ALA A 72 0.08 -7.28 -2.96
N MET A 73 1.13 -7.99 -2.54
CA MET A 73 2.06 -8.70 -3.44
C MET A 73 1.34 -9.76 -4.28
N GLY A 74 0.47 -10.57 -3.66
CA GLY A 74 -0.35 -11.56 -4.39
C GLY A 74 -1.28 -10.93 -5.44
N LYS A 75 -1.78 -9.70 -5.19
CA LYS A 75 -2.60 -8.95 -6.15
C LYS A 75 -1.75 -8.28 -7.24
N LEU A 76 -0.56 -7.78 -6.91
CA LEU A 76 0.39 -7.16 -7.86
C LEU A 76 0.78 -8.12 -8.98
N ASN A 77 1.06 -9.37 -8.64
CA ASN A 77 1.43 -10.41 -9.61
C ASN A 77 0.35 -10.61 -10.70
N LYS A 78 -0.93 -10.42 -10.35
CA LYS A 78 -2.07 -10.58 -11.26
C LYS A 78 -2.49 -9.28 -11.95
N ALA A 79 -1.97 -8.13 -11.51
CA ALA A 79 -2.37 -6.83 -12.03
C ALA A 79 -1.78 -6.57 -13.41
N LYS A 80 -2.64 -6.19 -14.38
CA LYS A 80 -2.21 -5.78 -15.73
C LYS A 80 -1.91 -4.29 -15.85
N ARG A 81 -2.41 -3.47 -14.91
CA ARG A 81 -2.30 -2.00 -14.97
C ARG A 81 -0.90 -1.46 -14.67
N PHE A 82 -0.04 -2.28 -14.06
CA PHE A 82 1.32 -1.90 -13.68
C PHE A 82 2.31 -2.55 -14.63
N ASN A 83 3.31 -1.79 -15.05
CA ASN A 83 4.44 -2.37 -15.77
C ASN A 83 5.31 -3.21 -14.82
N GLN A 84 6.26 -3.97 -15.37
CA GLN A 84 7.09 -4.87 -14.56
C GLN A 84 7.89 -4.13 -13.48
N ASN A 85 8.42 -2.95 -13.81
CA ASN A 85 9.24 -2.20 -12.88
C ASN A 85 8.42 -1.51 -11.78
N GLU A 86 7.19 -1.06 -12.08
CA GLU A 86 6.24 -0.59 -11.06
C GLU A 86 5.82 -1.72 -10.10
N LYS A 87 5.71 -2.96 -10.60
CA LYS A 87 5.46 -4.12 -9.74
C LYS A 87 6.65 -4.37 -8.81
N LEU A 88 7.86 -4.40 -9.35
CA LEU A 88 9.10 -4.55 -8.56
C LEU A 88 9.19 -3.45 -7.49
N TYR A 89 8.91 -2.21 -7.86
CA TYR A 89 8.89 -1.07 -6.96
C TYR A 89 7.90 -1.24 -5.79
N LEU A 90 6.66 -1.60 -6.08
CA LEU A 90 5.62 -1.75 -5.05
C LEU A 90 5.85 -3.01 -4.19
N THR A 91 6.43 -4.07 -4.75
CA THR A 91 6.88 -5.25 -4.01
C THR A 91 8.01 -4.88 -3.06
N ALA A 92 9.05 -4.19 -3.53
CA ALA A 92 10.17 -3.75 -2.70
C ALA A 92 9.72 -2.82 -1.54
N TYR A 93 8.72 -1.97 -1.78
CA TYR A 93 8.09 -1.17 -0.72
C TYR A 93 7.38 -2.03 0.34
N ALA A 94 6.66 -3.08 -0.07
CA ALA A 94 6.03 -3.97 0.89
C ALA A 94 7.09 -4.75 1.69
N GLU A 95 8.11 -5.24 1.00
CA GLU A 95 9.22 -5.99 1.57
C GLU A 95 10.07 -5.17 2.55
N SER A 96 10.32 -3.89 2.28
CA SER A 96 11.08 -3.04 3.21
C SER A 96 10.38 -2.93 4.57
N ILE A 97 9.04 -2.90 4.58
CA ILE A 97 8.25 -2.88 5.82
C ILE A 97 8.29 -4.26 6.50
N LEU A 98 8.25 -5.36 5.74
CA LEU A 98 8.28 -6.73 6.29
C LEU A 98 9.66 -7.12 6.82
N LYS A 99 10.73 -6.59 6.24
CA LYS A 99 12.11 -6.88 6.64
C LYS A 99 12.37 -6.54 8.11
N GLU A 100 11.77 -5.48 8.61
CA GLU A 100 11.85 -5.11 10.04
C GLU A 100 11.20 -6.13 10.98
N TYR A 101 10.38 -7.03 10.45
CA TYR A 101 9.74 -8.11 11.19
C TYR A 101 10.44 -9.46 11.07
N ASP A 102 11.63 -9.51 10.47
CA ASP A 102 12.49 -10.70 10.40
C ASP A 102 11.78 -11.90 9.71
N GLU A 103 10.97 -11.61 8.68
CA GLU A 103 10.42 -12.67 7.82
C GLU A 103 11.49 -13.10 6.82
N GLU A 104 12.02 -14.32 6.96
CA GLU A 104 12.91 -14.98 6.00
C GLU A 104 12.26 -14.98 4.61
N HIS A 105 12.55 -13.97 3.79
CA HIS A 105 12.09 -13.84 2.41
C HIS A 105 13.27 -13.40 1.53
N GLU A 106 13.32 -13.92 0.31
CA GLU A 106 14.18 -13.37 -0.73
C GLU A 106 13.67 -11.97 -1.06
N TYR A 107 14.41 -10.94 -0.65
CA TYR A 107 14.05 -9.55 -0.88
C TYR A 107 14.45 -9.11 -2.29
N THR A 108 13.62 -8.26 -2.88
CA THR A 108 13.92 -7.61 -4.15
C THR A 108 15.19 -6.77 -4.03
N THR A 109 16.16 -7.01 -4.90
CA THR A 109 17.38 -6.20 -4.97
C THR A 109 17.03 -4.77 -5.38
N LEU A 110 17.14 -3.82 -4.46
CA LEU A 110 16.75 -2.42 -4.69
C LEU A 110 17.49 -1.80 -5.89
N SER A 111 18.75 -2.16 -6.13
CA SER A 111 19.53 -1.62 -7.25
C SER A 111 18.98 -1.97 -8.64
N ASP A 112 18.15 -3.01 -8.74
CA ASP A 112 17.62 -3.50 -10.01
C ASP A 112 16.35 -2.76 -10.43
N ILE A 113 15.83 -1.89 -9.57
CA ILE A 113 14.63 -1.10 -9.83
C ILE A 113 15.02 0.21 -10.52
N ASP A 114 14.58 0.37 -11.77
CA ASP A 114 14.81 1.62 -12.50
C ASP A 114 13.82 2.70 -12.03
N LEU A 115 14.20 3.52 -11.06
CA LEU A 115 13.32 4.59 -10.58
C LEU A 115 12.83 5.51 -11.71
N ALA A 116 13.55 5.71 -12.81
CA ALA A 116 13.11 6.62 -13.87
C ALA A 116 11.82 6.13 -14.56
N SER A 117 11.60 4.81 -14.67
CA SER A 117 10.40 4.22 -15.27
C SER A 117 9.24 3.99 -14.30
N VAL A 118 9.41 4.33 -13.02
CA VAL A 118 8.32 4.31 -12.03
C VAL A 118 7.58 5.65 -12.04
N SER A 119 6.25 5.57 -12.21
CA SER A 119 5.37 6.74 -12.20
C SER A 119 5.51 7.57 -10.92
N TRP A 120 5.59 8.90 -11.06
CA TRP A 120 5.79 9.81 -9.92
C TRP A 120 4.72 9.66 -8.82
N HIS A 121 3.45 9.44 -9.21
CA HIS A 121 2.36 9.27 -8.26
C HIS A 121 2.50 8.01 -7.36
N LEU A 122 3.26 6.99 -7.77
CA LEU A 122 3.56 5.83 -6.92
C LEU A 122 4.66 6.17 -5.92
N LYS A 123 5.67 6.92 -6.35
CA LYS A 123 6.77 7.39 -5.48
C LYS A 123 6.28 8.32 -4.38
N ASP A 124 5.35 9.22 -4.70
CA ASP A 124 4.72 10.12 -3.73
C ASP A 124 3.90 9.37 -2.67
N LYS A 125 3.18 8.31 -3.07
CA LYS A 125 2.29 7.55 -2.18
C LYS A 125 3.01 6.47 -1.36
N PHE A 126 4.02 5.84 -1.94
CA PHE A 126 4.72 4.70 -1.38
C PHE A 126 6.23 4.96 -1.46
N PRO A 127 6.77 5.85 -0.61
CA PRO A 127 8.16 6.28 -0.73
C PRO A 127 9.13 5.17 -0.32
N LEU A 128 10.02 4.78 -1.23
CA LEU A 128 11.05 3.76 -1.00
C LEU A 128 12.38 4.44 -0.66
N ILE A 129 12.44 5.09 0.50
CA ILE A 129 13.55 5.96 0.92
C ILE A 129 14.90 5.24 1.07
N GLU A 130 14.89 3.91 1.20
CA GLU A 130 16.08 3.06 1.33
C GLU A 130 16.74 2.77 -0.02
N HIS A 131 16.08 3.09 -1.13
CA HIS A 131 16.60 2.82 -2.46
C HIS A 131 17.86 3.67 -2.75
N PRO A 132 18.96 3.09 -3.27
CA PRO A 132 20.26 3.77 -3.40
C PRO A 132 20.22 5.02 -4.29
N TYR A 133 19.34 5.02 -5.30
CA TYR A 133 19.14 6.15 -6.20
C TYR A 133 17.97 7.08 -5.80
N TRP A 134 17.43 6.95 -4.58
CA TRP A 134 16.34 7.81 -4.11
C TRP A 134 16.85 9.24 -3.88
N LYS A 135 16.37 10.18 -4.68
CA LYS A 135 16.69 11.62 -4.51
C LYS A 135 15.68 12.24 -3.56
N ARG A 136 16.17 12.80 -2.45
CA ARG A 136 15.38 13.59 -1.49
C ARG A 136 15.01 14.96 -2.06
#